data_AF-A0A8T6PZP7-F1
#
_entry.id   AF-A0A8T6PZP7-F1
#
_cell.length_a   1.000
_cell.length_b   1.000
_cell.length_c   1.000
_cell.angle_alpha   90.00
_cell.angle_beta   90.00
_cell.angle_gamma   90.00
#
_symmetry.space_group_name_H-M   'P 1'
#
loop_
_entity.id
_entity.type
_entity.pdbx_description
1 polymer ?
#
loop_
_entity_poly.entity_id
_entity_poly.type
_entity_poly.pdbx_seq_one_letter_code
_entity_poly.pdbx_strand_id
1 'polypeptide(L)'
;MFFNTKHTTALCFVTCMAFSSSSIADIVISGTRVIYKSDQKSVNVRLENKGNNPLLVQSWLDTGDDNAEPGSITVPFTATPPVSRIDAKRGQTIKLMYTAST
;
A
#
# COMPACT_ATOMS: atom_id res chain seq x y z
N MET A 1 -6.96 39.45 29.32
CA MET A 1 -5.69 38.80 28.93
C MET A 1 -5.76 38.56 27.43
N PHE A 2 -5.22 39.47 26.62
CA PHE A 2 -5.29 39.37 25.15
C PHE A 2 -4.09 38.55 24.66
N PHE A 3 -4.31 37.29 24.31
CA PHE A 3 -3.29 36.52 23.59
C PHE A 3 -3.09 37.15 22.21
N ASN A 4 -1.85 37.52 21.90
CA ASN A 4 -1.50 38.11 20.62
C ASN A 4 -1.54 37.02 19.54
N THR A 5 -2.60 37.02 18.74
CA THR A 5 -2.93 36.01 17.71
C THR A 5 -1.74 35.68 16.82
N LYS A 6 -0.87 36.65 16.51
CA LYS A 6 0.33 36.45 15.69
C LYS A 6 1.35 35.49 16.33
N HIS A 7 1.55 35.59 17.66
CA HIS A 7 2.46 34.72 18.39
C HIS A 7 1.89 33.31 18.55
N THR A 8 0.59 33.19 18.77
CA THR A 8 -0.09 31.88 18.86
C THR A 8 -0.03 31.14 17.52
N THR A 9 -0.28 31.82 16.39
CA THR A 9 -0.18 31.20 15.06
C THR A 9 1.26 30.78 14.72
N ALA A 10 2.25 31.62 15.06
CA ALA A 10 3.66 31.30 14.84
C ALA A 10 4.09 30.08 15.67
N LEU A 11 3.67 30.00 16.94
CA LEU A 11 3.95 28.86 17.80
C LEU A 11 3.33 27.57 17.23
N CYS A 12 2.05 27.60 16.84
CA CYS A 12 1.38 26.45 16.22
C CYS A 12 2.11 25.96 14.95
N PHE A 13 2.55 26.87 14.07
CA PHE A 13 3.26 26.49 12.85
C PHE A 13 4.61 25.81 13.14
N VAL A 14 5.40 26.36 14.07
CA VAL A 14 6.67 25.77 14.50
C VAL A 14 6.44 24.39 15.14
N THR A 15 5.39 24.26 15.97
CA THR A 15 5.03 22.98 16.58
C THR A 15 4.63 21.94 15.51
N CYS A 16 3.79 22.30 14.53
CA CYS A 16 3.42 21.37 13.45
C CYS A 16 4.62 20.88 12.63
N MET A 17 5.59 21.77 12.33
CA MET A 17 6.82 21.37 11.64
C MET A 17 7.72 20.48 12.50
N ALA A 18 7.81 20.74 13.80
CA ALA A 18 8.63 19.93 14.71
C ALA A 18 8.10 18.48 14.86
N PHE A 19 6.80 18.26 14.64
CA PHE A 19 6.16 16.94 14.76
C PHE A 19 5.86 16.26 13.42
N SER A 20 6.31 16.79 12.28
CA SER A 20 6.13 16.10 10.99
C SER A 20 7.08 14.92 10.87
N SER A 21 6.55 13.71 10.63
CA SER A 21 7.33 12.50 10.37
C SER A 21 7.48 12.23 8.86
N SER A 22 8.70 11.95 8.40
CA SER A 22 8.92 11.46 7.04
C SER A 22 8.42 10.02 6.90
N SER A 23 7.53 9.78 5.94
CA SER A 23 7.18 8.42 5.52
C SER A 23 8.20 7.94 4.48
N ILE A 24 8.74 6.74 4.68
CA ILE A 24 9.67 6.09 3.75
C ILE A 24 8.94 4.89 3.16
N ALA A 25 8.68 4.93 1.86
CA ALA A 25 8.06 3.85 1.11
C ALA A 25 8.87 3.57 -0.16
N ASP A 26 9.36 2.34 -0.27
CA ASP A 26 10.19 1.90 -1.40
C ASP A 26 9.35 1.22 -2.49
N ILE A 27 8.25 0.56 -2.14
CA ILE A 27 7.37 -0.13 -3.10
C ILE A 27 6.29 0.83 -3.60
N VAL A 28 6.23 1.02 -4.91
CA VAL A 28 5.18 1.76 -5.61
C VAL A 28 4.29 0.79 -6.36
N ILE A 29 2.97 0.90 -6.14
CA ILE A 29 1.94 0.16 -6.87
C ILE A 29 1.46 1.01 -8.05
N SER A 30 1.34 0.39 -9.23
CA SER A 30 0.85 1.07 -10.43
C SER A 30 -0.66 1.26 -10.34
N GLY A 31 -1.07 2.38 -9.74
CA GLY A 31 -2.47 2.77 -9.53
C GLY A 31 -2.93 2.61 -8.08
N THR A 32 -4.06 3.25 -7.78
CA THR A 32 -4.70 3.21 -6.45
C THR A 32 -5.94 2.31 -6.42
N ARG A 33 -6.34 1.77 -7.57
CA ARG A 33 -7.51 0.91 -7.73
C ARG A 33 -7.31 -0.03 -8.91
N VAL A 34 -7.80 -1.27 -8.74
CA VAL A 34 -7.90 -2.25 -9.81
C VAL A 34 -9.36 -2.35 -10.24
N ILE A 35 -9.64 -2.19 -11.53
CA ILE A 35 -10.97 -2.45 -12.11
C ILE A 35 -10.91 -3.82 -12.80
N TYR A 36 -11.58 -4.81 -12.22
CA TYR A 36 -11.67 -6.16 -12.78
C TYR A 36 -12.93 -6.28 -13.63
N LYS A 37 -12.78 -6.37 -14.94
CA LYS A 37 -13.92 -6.59 -15.85
C LYS A 37 -14.34 -8.07 -15.79
N SER A 38 -15.66 -8.33 -15.81
CA SER A 38 -16.22 -9.67 -15.60
C SER A 38 -15.83 -10.70 -16.67
N ASP A 39 -15.46 -10.26 -17.87
CA ASP A 39 -15.02 -11.10 -18.98
C ASP A 39 -13.52 -11.43 -18.94
N GLN A 40 -12.76 -10.82 -18.03
CA GLN A 40 -11.32 -11.04 -17.90
C GLN A 40 -11.03 -12.21 -16.96
N LYS A 41 -10.06 -13.05 -17.33
CA LYS A 41 -9.59 -14.15 -16.48
C LYS A 41 -8.63 -13.68 -15.38
N SER A 42 -7.95 -12.56 -15.62
CA SER A 42 -6.98 -12.01 -14.69
C SER A 42 -6.68 -10.55 -15.00
N VAL A 43 -6.19 -9.83 -14.00
CA VAL A 43 -5.59 -8.50 -14.17
C VAL A 43 -4.22 -8.47 -13.52
N ASN A 44 -3.30 -7.69 -14.11
CA ASN A 44 -1.94 -7.56 -13.62
C ASN A 44 -1.79 -6.26 -12.83
N VAL A 45 -1.24 -6.36 -11.62
CA VAL A 45 -0.88 -5.24 -10.77
C VAL A 45 0.64 -5.15 -10.74
N ARG A 46 1.18 -4.02 -11.19
CA ARG A 46 2.63 -3.81 -11.28
C ARG A 46 3.14 -3.11 -10.01
N LEU A 47 4.13 -3.73 -9.39
CA LEU A 47 4.89 -3.20 -8.26
C LEU A 47 6.28 -2.79 -8.75
N GLU A 48 6.84 -1.73 -8.17
CA GLU A 48 8.21 -1.28 -8.41
C GLU A 48 8.90 -0.95 -7.09
N ASN A 49 10.06 -1.55 -6.85
CA ASN A 49 10.94 -1.15 -5.77
C ASN A 49 11.80 0.03 -6.22
N LYS A 50 11.40 1.24 -5.83
CA LYS A 50 12.15 2.48 -6.05
C LYS A 50 13.22 2.73 -4.99
N GLY A 51 13.32 1.87 -3.97
CA GLY A 51 14.38 1.89 -2.97
C GLY A 51 15.74 1.49 -3.52
N ASN A 52 16.73 1.50 -2.63
CA ASN A 52 18.11 1.11 -2.95
C ASN A 52 18.49 -0.29 -2.44
N ASN A 53 17.58 -0.96 -1.72
CA ASN A 53 17.79 -2.28 -1.13
C ASN A 53 16.81 -3.30 -1.72
N PRO A 54 17.16 -4.58 -1.82
CA PRO A 54 16.20 -5.63 -2.14
C PRO A 54 15.17 -5.77 -1.01
N LEU A 55 13.91 -6.01 -1.37
CA LEU A 55 12.80 -6.14 -0.43
C LEU A 55 12.08 -7.48 -0.61
N LEU A 56 11.61 -8.06 0.48
CA LEU A 56 10.65 -9.15 0.47
C LEU A 56 9.25 -8.53 0.58
N VAL A 57 8.43 -8.72 -0.44
CA VAL A 57 7.06 -8.19 -0.51
C VAL A 57 6.08 -9.33 -0.34
N GLN A 58 5.13 -9.16 0.57
CA GLN A 58 4.00 -10.05 0.74
C GLN A 58 2.75 -9.39 0.16
N SER A 59 1.87 -10.17 -0.43
CA SER A 59 0.64 -9.69 -1.05
C SER A 59 -0.49 -10.65 -0.69
N TRP A 60 -1.51 -10.12 -0.03
CA TRP A 60 -2.76 -10.80 0.28
C TRP A 60 -3.94 -9.90 -0.10
N LEU A 61 -5.13 -10.46 -0.03
CA LEU A 61 -6.39 -9.75 -0.23
C LEU A 61 -7.16 -9.83 1.09
N ASP A 62 -7.88 -8.77 1.42
CA ASP A 62 -8.68 -8.66 2.64
C ASP A 62 -10.10 -8.19 2.33
N THR A 63 -10.95 -8.19 3.36
CA THR A 63 -12.32 -7.66 3.33
C THR A 63 -12.42 -6.27 3.97
N GLY A 64 -11.29 -5.61 4.26
CA GLY A 64 -11.21 -4.34 4.97
C GLY A 64 -11.06 -4.42 6.49
N ASP A 65 -10.81 -5.62 7.05
CA ASP A 65 -10.41 -5.77 8.46
C ASP A 65 -8.90 -5.92 8.58
N ASP A 66 -8.23 -4.84 8.99
CA ASP A 66 -6.77 -4.77 9.14
C ASP A 66 -6.22 -5.73 10.21
N ASN A 67 -7.06 -6.24 11.11
CA ASN A 67 -6.65 -7.15 12.19
C ASN A 67 -6.87 -8.63 11.83
N ALA A 68 -7.50 -8.93 10.69
CA ALA A 68 -7.74 -10.30 10.27
C ALA A 68 -6.41 -10.99 9.92
N GLU A 69 -6.24 -12.23 10.39
CA GLU A 69 -5.08 -13.03 10.00
C GLU A 69 -5.16 -13.34 8.50
N PRO A 70 -4.14 -13.04 7.67
CA PRO A 70 -4.21 -13.21 6.22
C PRO A 70 -4.63 -14.62 5.76
N GLY A 71 -4.28 -15.66 6.51
CA GLY A 71 -4.65 -17.05 6.22
C GLY A 71 -6.11 -17.41 6.51
N SER A 72 -6.82 -16.57 7.28
CA SER A 72 -8.23 -16.76 7.63
C SER A 72 -9.20 -16.00 6.72
N ILE A 73 -8.67 -15.14 5.83
CA ILE A 73 -9.49 -14.27 4.99
C ILE A 73 -9.99 -15.06 3.78
N THR A 74 -11.32 -15.10 3.63
CA THR A 74 -11.94 -15.65 2.43
C THR A 74 -12.46 -14.55 1.52
N VAL A 75 -11.93 -14.51 0.32
CA VAL A 75 -12.35 -13.62 -0.76
C VAL A 75 -12.36 -14.40 -2.09
N PRO A 76 -13.21 -14.05 -3.06
CA PRO A 76 -13.35 -14.82 -4.30
C PRO A 76 -12.27 -14.51 -5.34
N PHE A 77 -11.07 -14.15 -4.87
CA PHE A 77 -9.93 -13.78 -5.69
C PHE A 77 -8.64 -14.34 -5.10
N THR A 78 -7.62 -14.47 -5.94
CA THR A 78 -6.25 -14.81 -5.55
C THR A 78 -5.27 -13.77 -6.08
N ALA A 79 -4.20 -13.52 -5.31
CA ALA A 79 -3.09 -12.63 -5.67
C ALA A 79 -1.78 -13.43 -5.71
N THR A 80 -1.18 -13.57 -6.88
CA THR A 80 -0.03 -14.47 -7.09
C THR A 80 1.13 -13.73 -7.78
N PRO A 81 2.39 -13.94 -7.34
CA PRO A 81 2.80 -14.71 -6.16
C PRO A 81 2.48 -13.99 -4.83
N PRO A 82 2.17 -14.73 -3.74
CA PRO A 82 1.86 -14.12 -2.44
C PRO A 82 3.11 -13.58 -1.73
N VAL A 83 4.31 -14.07 -2.10
CA VAL A 83 5.60 -13.57 -1.60
C VAL A 83 6.56 -13.44 -2.77
N SER A 84 7.24 -12.29 -2.87
CA SER A 84 8.26 -12.02 -3.89
C SER A 84 9.43 -11.28 -3.30
N ARG A 85 10.64 -11.67 -3.70
CA ARG A 85 11.82 -10.81 -3.55
C ARG A 85 11.88 -9.85 -4.75
N ILE A 86 11.94 -8.55 -4.48
CA ILE A 86 12.07 -7.50 -5.50
C ILE A 86 13.40 -6.77 -5.26
N ASP A 87 14.35 -6.96 -6.19
CA ASP A 87 15.63 -6.26 -6.14
C ASP A 87 15.47 -4.74 -6.28
N ALA A 88 16.48 -3.99 -5.82
CA ALA A 88 16.51 -2.54 -5.92
C ALA A 88 16.32 -2.07 -7.37
N LYS A 89 15.48 -1.06 -7.58
CA LYS A 89 15.15 -0.48 -8.90
C LYS A 89 14.54 -1.50 -9.88
N ARG A 90 14.00 -2.62 -9.40
CA ARG A 90 13.29 -3.61 -10.21
C ARG A 90 11.81 -3.61 -9.89
N GLY A 91 11.01 -4.20 -10.77
CA GLY A 91 9.58 -4.35 -10.56
C GLY A 91 9.12 -5.80 -10.67
N GLN A 92 8.02 -6.08 -9.99
CA GLN A 92 7.35 -7.37 -9.92
C GLN A 92 5.90 -7.20 -10.36
N THR A 93 5.32 -8.23 -10.97
CA THR A 93 3.90 -8.22 -11.32
C THR A 93 3.18 -9.23 -10.43
N ILE A 94 2.10 -8.77 -9.78
CA ILE A 94 1.13 -9.59 -9.08
C ILE A 94 -0.05 -9.81 -10.02
N LYS A 95 -0.44 -11.06 -10.21
CA LYS A 95 -1.62 -11.44 -10.99
C LYS A 95 -2.80 -11.63 -10.04
N LEU A 96 -3.87 -10.88 -10.28
CA LEU A 96 -5.15 -11.06 -9.61
C LEU A 96 -6.06 -11.91 -10.48
N MET A 97 -6.63 -12.97 -9.92
CA MET A 97 -7.53 -13.89 -10.60
C MET A 97 -8.79 -14.13 -9.77
N TYR A 98 -9.96 -14.08 -10.39
CA TYR A 98 -11.21 -14.49 -9.77
C TYR A 98 -11.24 -16.02 -9.64
N THR A 99 -11.53 -16.53 -8.45
CA THR A 99 -11.54 -17.96 -8.15
C THR A 99 -12.91 -18.50 -7.77
N ALA A 100 -13.91 -17.63 -7.58
CA ALA A 100 -15.26 -17.99 -7.14
C ALA A 100 -15.31 -18.77 -5.81
N SER A 101 -14.22 -18.77 -5.04
CA SER A 101 -14.15 -19.38 -3.71
C SER A 101 -14.73 -18.42 -2.66
N THR A 102 -15.77 -18.85 -1.96
CA THR A 102 -16.42 -18.11 -0.87
C THR A 102 -16.09 -18.68 0.48
#